data_AF-A0A7V9BIX5-F1
#
_entry.id   AF-A0A7V9BIX5-F1
#
_cell.length_a   1.000
_cell.length_b   1.000
_cell.length_c   1.000
_cell.angle_alpha   90.00
_cell.angle_beta   90.00
_cell.angle_gamma   90.00
#
_symmetry.space_group_name_H-M   'P 1'
#
loop_
_entity.id
_entity.type
_entity.pdbx_description
1 polymer ?
#
loop_
_entity_poly.entity_id
_entity_poly.type
_entity_poly.pdbx_seq_one_letter_code
_entity_poly.pdbx_strand_id
1 'polypeptide(L)'
;MRATISEEGACACSLLSDSADWNDETWSMRPEVLDRLATTLEVLARLGPKALFVEALWVGDAARETVSVTPKELAQVARSGKLGTHTRYAVVREG
;
A
#
# COMPACT_ATOMS: atom_id res chain seq x y z
N MET A 1 1.60 -7.24 -14.86
CA MET A 1 0.18 -6.92 -14.58
C MET A 1 0.16 -5.88 -13.47
N ARG A 2 -0.64 -4.81 -13.60
CA ARG A 2 -0.88 -3.82 -12.55
C ARG A 2 -2.33 -3.92 -12.12
N ALA A 3 -2.58 -3.93 -10.82
CA ALA A 3 -3.92 -3.89 -10.24
C ALA A 3 -4.02 -2.69 -9.32
N THR A 4 -5.22 -2.13 -9.18
CA THR A 4 -5.52 -1.04 -8.27
C THR A 4 -6.47 -1.56 -7.19
N ILE A 5 -6.23 -1.16 -5.95
CA ILE A 5 -7.12 -1.44 -4.82
C ILE A 5 -7.96 -0.19 -4.57
N SER A 6 -9.27 -0.36 -4.49
CA SER A 6 -10.21 0.69 -4.11
C SER A 6 -11.37 0.10 -3.31
N GLU A 7 -12.14 0.96 -2.65
CA GLU A 7 -13.44 0.55 -2.13
C GLU A 7 -14.43 0.33 -3.28
N GLU A 8 -15.44 -0.50 -3.04
CA GLU A 8 -16.40 -0.96 -4.05
C GLU A 8 -16.93 0.19 -4.92
N GLY A 9 -16.64 0.14 -6.23
CA GLY A 9 -17.10 1.12 -7.21
C GLY A 9 -16.41 2.50 -7.14
N ALA A 10 -15.44 2.70 -6.24
CA ALA A 10 -14.74 3.96 -6.05
C ALA A 10 -13.30 3.95 -6.61
N CYS A 11 -12.64 5.12 -6.60
CA CYS A 11 -11.24 5.28 -6.94
C CYS A 11 -10.33 4.95 -5.74
N ALA A 12 -9.06 4.63 -5.94
CA ALA A 12 -8.10 4.40 -4.85
C ALA A 12 -7.98 5.58 -3.86
N CYS A 13 -8.26 6.81 -4.31
CA CYS A 13 -8.30 7.98 -3.42
C CYS A 13 -9.42 7.91 -2.38
N SER A 14 -10.44 7.05 -2.58
CA SER A 14 -11.45 6.77 -1.54
C SER A 14 -10.84 6.18 -0.26
N LEU A 15 -9.62 5.67 -0.28
CA LEU A 15 -8.94 5.18 0.92
C LEU A 15 -8.31 6.30 1.76
N LEU A 16 -8.20 7.51 1.21
CA LEU A 16 -7.51 8.64 1.80
C LEU A 16 -8.43 9.50 2.66
N SER A 17 -7.87 10.15 3.67
CA SER A 17 -8.55 11.21 4.41
C SER A 17 -8.62 12.50 3.58
N ASP A 18 -9.51 13.40 3.96
CA ASP A 18 -9.63 14.72 3.30
C ASP A 18 -8.39 15.60 3.47
N SER A 19 -7.51 15.27 4.41
CA SER A 19 -6.25 15.98 4.66
C SER A 19 -5.05 15.34 3.98
N ALA A 20 -5.24 14.34 3.11
CA ALA A 20 -4.13 13.67 2.44
C ALA A 20 -3.43 14.60 1.43
N ASP A 21 -2.12 14.75 1.59
CA ASP A 21 -1.26 15.50 0.67
C ASP A 21 -0.26 14.56 0.00
N TRP A 22 -0.06 14.70 -1.31
CA TRP A 22 0.89 13.87 -2.06
C TRP A 22 2.36 14.16 -1.71
N ASN A 23 2.64 15.28 -1.03
CA ASN A 23 3.98 15.63 -0.55
C ASN A 23 4.29 15.07 0.84
N ASP A 24 3.30 14.53 1.55
CA ASP A 24 3.53 13.90 2.86
C ASP A 24 4.42 12.67 2.71
N GLU A 25 5.17 12.32 3.75
CA GLU A 25 6.00 11.10 3.73
C GLU A 25 5.15 9.83 3.59
N THR A 26 3.96 9.83 4.20
CA THR A 26 3.02 8.70 4.19
C THR A 26 1.61 9.17 3.88
N TRP A 27 0.84 8.34 3.18
CA TRP A 27 -0.57 8.64 2.92
C TRP A 27 -1.37 8.76 4.21
N SER A 28 -1.99 9.91 4.40
CA SER A 28 -3.05 10.07 5.40
C SER A 28 -4.28 9.27 4.96
N MET A 29 -4.40 8.04 5.44
CA MET A 29 -5.51 7.14 5.13
C MET A 29 -6.64 7.26 6.16
N ARG A 30 -7.87 6.94 5.75
CA ARG A 30 -8.98 6.93 6.70
C ARG A 30 -8.81 5.79 7.71
N PRO A 31 -8.96 6.04 9.03
CA PRO A 31 -8.72 5.00 10.04
C PRO A 31 -9.52 3.71 9.84
N GLU A 32 -10.77 3.85 9.38
CA GLU A 32 -11.70 2.73 9.18
C GLU A 32 -11.31 1.79 8.03
N VAL A 33 -10.43 2.20 7.11
CA VAL A 33 -9.99 1.34 6.00
C VAL A 33 -8.70 0.57 6.30
N LEU A 34 -7.95 0.96 7.34
CA LEU A 34 -6.58 0.48 7.61
C LEU A 34 -6.52 -1.04 7.80
N ASP A 35 -7.40 -1.59 8.63
CA ASP A 35 -7.39 -3.04 8.93
C ASP A 35 -7.76 -3.89 7.72
N ARG A 36 -8.73 -3.42 6.92
CA ARG A 36 -9.17 -4.11 5.71
C ARG A 36 -8.08 -4.07 4.63
N LEU A 37 -7.44 -2.92 4.46
CA LEU A 37 -6.32 -2.76 3.54
C LEU A 37 -5.13 -3.63 3.95
N ALA A 38 -4.75 -3.60 5.24
CA ALA A 38 -3.68 -4.43 5.78
C ALA A 38 -3.91 -5.92 5.52
N THR A 39 -5.13 -6.40 5.79
CA THR A 39 -5.50 -7.80 5.56
C THR A 39 -5.46 -8.14 4.07
N THR A 40 -5.96 -7.25 3.21
CA THR A 40 -5.95 -7.43 1.75
C THR A 40 -4.52 -7.54 1.22
N LEU A 41 -3.64 -6.62 1.63
CA LEU A 41 -2.24 -6.61 1.22
C LEU A 41 -1.50 -7.86 1.72
N GLU A 42 -1.77 -8.31 2.94
CA GLU A 42 -1.18 -9.54 3.47
C GLU A 42 -1.56 -10.77 2.65
N VAL A 43 -2.85 -10.90 2.32
CA VAL A 43 -3.36 -12.02 1.51
C VAL A 43 -2.74 -12.00 0.12
N LEU A 44 -2.72 -10.84 -0.54
CA LEU A 44 -2.09 -10.68 -1.86
C LEU A 44 -0.58 -10.99 -1.82
N ALA A 45 0.11 -10.55 -0.77
CA ALA A 45 1.53 -10.82 -0.59
C ALA A 45 1.83 -12.31 -0.40
N ARG A 46 0.98 -13.03 0.34
CA ARG A 46 1.12 -14.47 0.58
C ARG A 46 0.73 -15.33 -0.62
N LEU A 47 -0.40 -15.01 -1.27
CA LEU A 47 -1.01 -15.87 -2.28
C LEU A 47 -0.79 -15.41 -3.72
N GLY A 48 -0.37 -14.16 -3.92
CA GLY A 48 -0.17 -13.57 -5.24
C GLY A 48 1.08 -14.09 -5.97
N PRO A 49 1.57 -13.35 -6.98
CA PRO A 49 2.79 -13.70 -7.69
C PRO A 49 4.03 -13.72 -6.77
N LYS A 50 5.05 -14.51 -7.15
CA LYS A 50 6.34 -14.56 -6.41
C LYS A 50 7.05 -13.20 -6.37
N ALA A 51 6.99 -12.44 -7.46
CA ALA A 51 7.49 -11.08 -7.54
C ALA A 51 6.31 -10.12 -7.44
N LEU A 52 6.06 -9.60 -6.24
CA LEU A 52 5.03 -8.61 -5.97
C LEU A 52 5.67 -7.32 -5.47
N PHE A 53 5.26 -6.21 -6.08
CA PHE A 53 5.57 -4.86 -5.60
C PHE A 53 4.27 -4.16 -5.21
N VAL A 54 4.30 -3.43 -4.12
CA VAL A 54 3.21 -2.55 -3.70
C VAL A 54 3.71 -1.12 -3.72
N GLU A 55 2.93 -0.25 -4.34
CA GLU A 55 3.23 1.16 -4.53
C GLU A 55 1.94 1.95 -4.28
N ALA A 56 2.02 2.95 -3.41
CA ALA A 56 0.96 3.93 -3.22
C ALA A 56 1.50 5.26 -3.76
N LEU A 57 1.49 5.43 -5.08
CA LEU A 57 2.01 6.63 -5.73
C LEU A 57 0.85 7.51 -6.21
N TRP A 58 1.03 8.82 -6.17
CA TRP A 58 0.16 9.71 -6.92
C TRP A 58 0.36 9.52 -8.44
N VAL A 59 -0.65 9.88 -9.23
CA VAL A 59 -0.56 9.73 -10.68
C VAL A 59 0.51 10.67 -11.23
N GLY A 60 1.51 10.08 -11.92
CA GLY A 60 2.65 10.80 -12.48
C GLY A 60 3.92 10.71 -11.65
N ASP A 61 3.83 10.24 -10.40
CA ASP A 61 4.99 10.08 -9.53
C ASP A 61 5.73 8.76 -9.75
N ALA A 62 6.96 8.72 -9.24
CA ALA A 62 7.81 7.55 -9.18
C ALA A 62 8.27 7.29 -7.75
N ALA A 63 8.44 6.01 -7.41
CA ALA A 63 9.08 5.63 -6.17
C ALA A 63 10.51 6.16 -6.12
N ARG A 64 10.88 6.79 -4.99
CA ARG A 64 12.22 7.32 -4.73
C ARG A 64 13.11 6.28 -4.06
N GLU A 65 12.49 5.31 -3.39
CA GLU A 65 13.19 4.24 -2.69
C GLU A 65 12.45 2.90 -2.87
N THR A 66 13.17 1.81 -2.62
CA THR A 66 12.61 0.46 -2.58
C THR A 66 13.03 -0.22 -1.31
N VAL A 67 12.05 -0.76 -0.57
CA VAL A 67 12.26 -1.45 0.70
C VAL A 67 11.75 -2.88 0.56
N SER A 68 12.56 -3.85 1.01
CA SER A 68 12.12 -5.26 1.07
C SER A 68 11.31 -5.49 2.33
N VAL A 69 10.14 -6.10 2.20
CA VAL A 69 9.24 -6.40 3.31
C VAL A 69 8.65 -7.80 3.18
N THR A 70 8.45 -8.46 4.31
CA THR A 70 7.62 -9.67 4.39
C THR A 70 6.13 -9.32 4.24
N PRO A 71 5.25 -10.30 3.94
CA PRO A 71 3.81 -10.07 3.96
C PRO A 71 3.28 -9.48 5.27
N LYS A 72 3.86 -9.90 6.42
CA LYS A 72 3.46 -9.40 7.75
C LYS A 72 3.89 -7.95 7.95
N GLU A 73 5.12 -7.60 7.57
CA GLU A 73 5.62 -6.23 7.66
C GLU A 73 4.81 -5.28 6.75
N LEU A 74 4.50 -5.70 5.53
CA LEU A 74 3.64 -4.92 4.64
C LEU A 74 2.25 -4.66 5.27
N ALA A 75 1.65 -5.69 5.86
CA ALA A 75 0.38 -5.56 6.56
C ALA A 75 0.48 -4.60 7.74
N GLN A 76 1.58 -4.66 8.51
CA GLN A 76 1.80 -3.77 9.64
C GLN A 76 1.98 -2.31 9.19
N VAL A 77 2.73 -2.06 8.12
CA VAL A 77 2.88 -0.72 7.52
C VAL A 77 1.50 -0.15 7.17
N ALA A 78 0.68 -0.92 6.44
CA ALA A 78 -0.66 -0.50 6.05
C ALA A 78 -1.57 -0.27 7.27
N ARG A 79 -1.57 -1.18 8.25
CA ARG A 79 -2.37 -1.06 9.47
C ARG A 79 -2.00 0.18 10.29
N SER A 80 -0.72 0.57 10.26
CA SER A 80 -0.24 1.77 10.96
C SER A 80 -0.53 3.09 10.22
N GLY A 81 -1.13 3.04 9.03
CA GLY A 81 -1.34 4.22 8.19
C GLY A 81 -0.05 4.81 7.63
N LYS A 82 1.04 4.03 7.55
CA LYS A 82 2.37 4.50 7.16
C LYS A 82 2.81 4.06 5.76
N LEU A 83 1.85 3.87 4.84
CA LEU A 83 2.20 3.60 3.44
C LEU A 83 2.86 4.84 2.84
N GLY A 84 4.12 4.72 2.44
CA GLY A 84 4.90 5.82 1.88
C GLY A 84 4.33 6.29 0.54
N THR A 85 4.27 7.61 0.36
CA THR A 85 3.80 8.24 -0.89
C THR A 85 4.77 8.07 -2.06
N HIS A 86 6.02 7.70 -1.76
CA HIS A 86 7.12 7.54 -2.71
C HIS A 86 7.94 6.26 -2.47
N THR A 87 7.40 5.31 -1.70
CA THR A 87 8.09 4.07 -1.34
C THR A 87 7.56 2.91 -2.17
N ARG A 88 8.45 2.14 -2.78
CA ARG A 88 8.12 0.83 -3.38
C ARG A 88 8.41 -0.26 -2.37
N TYR A 89 7.40 -1.06 -2.05
CA TYR A 89 7.55 -2.23 -1.18
C TYR A 89 7.75 -3.48 -2.04
N ALA A 90 8.95 -4.05 -2.00
CA ALA A 90 9.27 -5.32 -2.65
C ALA A 90 8.95 -6.47 -1.68
N VAL A 91 7.98 -7.31 -2.01
CA VAL A 91 7.55 -8.37 -1.12
C VAL A 91 8.48 -9.57 -1.24
N VAL A 92 9.15 -9.92 -0.13
CA VAL A 92 9.96 -11.12 0.01
C VAL A 92 9.22 -12.15 0.85
N ARG A 93 9.08 -13.37 0.34
CA ARG A 93 8.47 -14.47 1.10
C ARG A 93 9.55 -15.16 1.91
N GLU A 94 9.28 -15.35 3.20
CA GLU A 94 10.08 -16.28 4.01
C GLU A 94 9.92 -17.68 3.38
N GLY A 95 11.05 -18.36 3.19
CA GLY A 95 11.13 -19.66 2.52
C GLY A 95 10.55 -20.80 3.32
#